data_AF-A0A1H3MU78-F1
#
_entry.id   AF-A0A1H3MU78-F1
#
_cell.length_a   1.000
_cell.length_b   1.000
_cell.length_c   1.000
_cell.angle_alpha   90.00
_cell.angle_beta   90.00
_cell.angle_gamma   90.00
#
_symmetry.space_group_name_H-M   'P 1'
#
loop_
_entity.id
_entity.type
_entity.pdbx_description
1 polymer ?
#
loop_
_entity_poly.entity_id
_entity_poly.type
_entity_poly.pdbx_seq_one_letter_code
_entity_poly.pdbx_strand_id
1 'polypeptide(L)'
;MLRKRIASLFDLRHKKKGFTFILMIILLASTLGLCISCTQSTDSKSNDMIIYENKELGFSMELPQEWKDRYIIEELEDGIDIFSKKNYQGGLLFSLRRVIGELITEEDMKQAPVGQKIVLQDNGYTYFIRMPSDVQYPPDNEELSQEYTSMSEQVSEIIKSISSVGNQKPKALNEGFKVVGTSFFTLEIPSDCDIKTFEDSVLLWDIYKGNDRIGYIDMVPYKAIESTEENIGDENIIHMTNDEIQRKARIQLFTDDLDQTAKEKIKESFLFTDGPYNVVDLQSTAGLYLDGGGKKIFGKIEDIQMENGVPVAINIKVMEFISDGPDGEKNPNGFHIKDLNKIEGYSLESSVLVAPLVAPNYSTYSTYGIYPLDEVFIESYEHLKDFFYDFIIGKDGQLKIILGHYVP
;
A
#
# COMPACT_ATOMS: atom_id res chain seq x y z
N MET A 1 -79.55 18.62 32.14
CA MET A 1 -79.19 19.98 31.69
C MET A 1 -77.72 20.32 32.00
N LEU A 2 -76.77 19.55 31.43
CA LEU A 2 -75.33 19.79 31.61
C LEU A 2 -74.55 19.68 30.29
N ARG A 3 -75.25 19.81 29.16
CA ARG A 3 -74.67 19.76 27.79
C ARG A 3 -74.75 21.09 27.03
N LYS A 4 -75.33 22.14 27.62
CA LYS A 4 -75.44 23.48 26.99
C LYS A 4 -74.54 24.55 27.60
N ARG A 5 -73.72 24.24 28.61
CA ARG A 5 -72.78 25.19 29.25
C ARG A 5 -71.30 25.01 28.88
N ILE A 6 -70.94 23.99 28.11
CA ILE A 6 -69.56 23.76 27.64
C ILE A 6 -69.34 24.26 26.20
N ALA A 7 -70.43 24.46 25.44
CA ALA A 7 -70.36 24.93 24.05
C ALA A 7 -70.02 26.43 23.92
N SER A 8 -70.01 27.21 25.01
CA SER A 8 -69.65 28.64 25.00
C SER A 8 -68.18 28.91 25.36
N LEU A 9 -67.37 27.88 25.64
CA LEU A 9 -65.92 28.03 25.90
C LEU A 9 -65.07 27.93 24.63
N PHE A 10 -65.65 27.52 23.50
CA PHE A 10 -64.93 27.34 22.23
C PHE A 10 -65.35 28.32 21.13
N ASP A 11 -66.01 29.43 21.49
CA ASP A 11 -66.27 30.53 20.56
C ASP A 11 -65.18 31.61 20.70
N LEU A 12 -63.99 31.30 20.18
CA LEU A 12 -62.85 32.21 20.07
C LEU A 12 -62.67 32.68 18.62
N ARG A 13 -63.79 32.88 17.91
CA ARG A 13 -63.81 33.27 16.49
C ARG A 13 -63.64 34.77 16.24
N HIS A 14 -63.31 35.60 17.24
CA HIS A 14 -63.25 37.05 17.02
C HIS A 14 -62.14 37.86 17.71
N LYS A 15 -61.05 37.24 18.19
CA LYS A 15 -59.94 38.01 18.82
C LYS A 15 -58.51 37.47 18.60
N LYS A 16 -58.28 36.60 17.60
CA LYS A 16 -56.93 36.07 17.30
C LYS A 16 -56.31 36.51 15.98
N LYS A 17 -56.96 37.38 15.19
CA LYS A 17 -56.37 37.91 13.95
C LYS A 17 -55.17 38.83 14.19
N GLY A 18 -55.07 39.47 15.36
CA GLY A 18 -53.87 40.23 15.76
C GLY A 18 -52.74 39.36 16.31
N PHE A 19 -53.09 38.29 17.04
CA PHE A 19 -52.09 37.41 17.67
C PHE A 19 -51.41 36.48 16.65
N THR A 20 -52.16 35.96 15.66
CA THR A 20 -51.56 35.19 14.56
C THR A 20 -50.70 36.06 13.64
N PHE A 21 -51.05 37.34 13.48
CA PHE A 21 -50.24 38.28 12.69
C PHE A 21 -48.93 38.65 13.40
N ILE A 22 -48.97 38.87 14.71
CA ILE A 22 -47.76 39.11 15.52
C ILE A 22 -46.86 37.86 15.55
N LEU A 23 -47.42 36.65 15.68
CA LEU A 23 -46.64 35.42 15.64
C LEU A 23 -45.97 35.19 14.28
N MET A 24 -46.65 35.57 13.19
CA MET A 24 -46.11 35.47 11.83
C MET A 24 -45.02 36.53 11.56
N ILE A 25 -45.14 37.74 12.14
CA ILE A 25 -44.08 38.76 12.10
C ILE A 25 -42.87 38.33 12.92
N ILE A 26 -43.05 37.71 14.08
CA ILE A 26 -41.94 37.17 14.88
C ILE A 26 -41.25 36.02 14.13
N LEU A 27 -42.02 35.16 13.44
CA LEU A 27 -41.45 34.11 12.60
C LEU A 27 -40.66 34.70 11.41
N LEU A 28 -41.20 35.73 10.73
CA LEU A 28 -40.53 36.43 9.64
C LEU A 28 -39.30 37.22 10.10
N ALA A 29 -39.32 37.81 11.29
CA ALA A 29 -38.18 38.49 11.90
C ALA A 29 -37.12 37.48 12.38
N SER A 30 -37.52 36.27 12.80
CA SER A 30 -36.57 35.19 13.09
C SER A 30 -35.90 34.64 11.82
N THR A 31 -36.62 34.58 10.69
CA THR A 31 -36.02 34.23 9.39
C THR A 31 -35.17 35.36 8.81
N LEU A 32 -35.49 36.64 9.06
CA LEU A 32 -34.59 37.75 8.67
C LEU A 32 -33.39 37.91 9.61
N GLY A 33 -33.51 37.57 10.90
CA GLY A 33 -32.39 37.51 11.85
C GLY A 33 -31.43 36.35 11.55
N LEU A 34 -31.95 35.22 11.06
CA LEU A 34 -31.15 34.11 10.53
C LEU A 34 -30.54 34.41 9.15
N CYS A 35 -31.08 35.38 8.40
CA CYS A 35 -30.49 35.84 7.12
C CYS A 35 -29.55 37.05 7.25
N ILE A 36 -29.48 37.72 8.41
CA ILE A 36 -28.47 38.77 8.71
C ILE A 36 -27.30 38.22 9.53
N SER A 37 -27.41 37.01 10.10
CA SER A 37 -26.28 36.26 10.65
C SER A 37 -25.57 35.35 9.63
N CYS A 38 -25.99 35.36 8.37
CA CYS A 38 -25.34 34.64 7.25
C CYS A 38 -24.67 35.59 6.23
N THR A 39 -24.45 36.85 6.62
CA THR A 39 -23.54 37.78 5.93
C THR A 39 -22.74 38.56 6.98
N GLN A 40 -22.24 37.86 8.00
CA GLN A 40 -20.86 38.13 8.36
C GLN A 40 -20.07 37.61 7.18
N SER A 41 -19.47 38.56 6.46
CA SER A 41 -18.20 38.36 5.81
C SER A 41 -17.43 37.28 6.59
N THR A 42 -17.45 36.05 6.07
CA THR A 42 -16.18 35.38 5.87
C THR A 42 -15.41 36.37 5.01
N ASP A 43 -14.75 37.31 5.69
CA ASP A 43 -13.45 37.75 5.28
C ASP A 43 -12.79 36.46 4.85
N SER A 44 -12.63 36.34 3.54
CA SER A 44 -11.61 35.49 3.00
C SER A 44 -10.41 35.74 3.91
N LYS A 45 -10.09 34.78 4.79
CA LYS A 45 -8.70 34.41 4.89
C LYS A 45 -8.32 34.21 3.43
N SER A 46 -7.66 35.21 2.83
CA SER A 46 -6.81 34.87 1.71
C SER A 46 -5.93 33.78 2.33
N ASN A 47 -6.18 32.54 1.91
CA ASN A 47 -5.22 31.49 2.16
C ASN A 47 -4.05 31.92 1.30
N ASP A 48 -3.23 32.82 1.85
CA ASP A 48 -1.89 33.05 1.34
C ASP A 48 -1.23 31.68 1.54
N MET A 49 -1.18 30.91 0.46
CA MET A 49 -0.46 29.66 0.35
C MET A 49 0.71 29.91 -0.59
N ILE A 50 1.82 29.24 -0.34
CA ILE A 50 2.98 29.24 -1.20
C ILE A 50 2.78 28.11 -2.20
N ILE A 51 2.58 28.46 -3.47
CA ILE A 51 2.52 27.46 -4.54
C ILE A 51 3.94 27.05 -4.87
N TYR A 52 4.28 25.78 -4.65
CA TYR A 52 5.48 25.14 -5.17
C TYR A 52 5.12 24.35 -6.41
N GLU A 53 5.90 24.50 -7.47
CA GLU A 53 5.69 23.84 -8.75
C GLU A 53 7.01 23.23 -9.23
N ASN A 54 7.00 21.94 -9.54
CA ASN A 54 8.12 21.25 -10.18
C ASN A 54 7.68 20.76 -11.56
N LYS A 55 8.07 21.50 -12.61
CA LYS A 55 7.68 21.22 -13.99
C LYS A 55 8.35 19.99 -14.60
N GLU A 56 9.51 19.60 -14.08
CA GLU A 56 10.26 18.43 -14.54
C GLU A 56 9.66 17.14 -13.99
N LEU A 57 9.26 17.19 -12.71
CA LEU A 57 8.55 16.10 -12.06
C LEU A 57 7.05 16.11 -12.37
N GLY A 58 6.50 17.22 -12.86
CA GLY A 58 5.13 17.31 -13.36
C GLY A 58 4.05 17.47 -12.28
N PHE A 59 4.37 18.12 -11.16
CA PHE A 59 3.41 18.35 -10.07
C PHE A 59 3.53 19.75 -9.45
N SER A 60 2.49 20.14 -8.72
CA SER A 60 2.47 21.28 -7.81
C SER A 60 1.89 20.89 -6.46
N MET A 61 2.18 21.70 -5.43
CA MET A 61 1.58 21.59 -4.10
C MET A 61 1.48 22.96 -3.45
N GLU A 62 0.53 23.11 -2.53
CA GLU A 62 0.33 24.29 -1.71
C GLU A 62 1.00 24.10 -0.34
N LEU A 63 1.95 24.97 -0.02
CA LEU A 63 2.60 25.03 1.29
C LEU A 63 2.00 26.16 2.13
N PRO A 64 1.81 25.98 3.44
CA PRO A 64 1.32 27.04 4.32
C PRO A 64 2.24 28.26 4.30
N GLN A 65 1.70 29.48 4.30
CA GLN A 65 2.54 30.69 4.33
C GLN A 65 3.45 30.76 5.56
N GLU A 66 3.04 30.16 6.67
CA GLU A 66 3.86 30.10 7.88
C GLU A 66 5.10 29.22 7.73
N TRP A 67 5.20 28.42 6.67
CA TRP A 67 6.42 27.69 6.30
C TRP A 67 7.44 28.57 5.60
N LYS A 68 7.08 29.79 5.19
CA LYS A 68 8.02 30.70 4.53
C LYS A 68 9.31 30.80 5.35
N ASP A 69 10.44 30.54 4.68
CA ASP A 69 11.79 30.51 5.24
C ASP A 69 12.10 29.42 6.30
N ARG A 70 11.19 28.45 6.53
CA ARG A 70 11.33 27.37 7.54
C ARG A 70 11.57 25.97 6.97
N TYR A 71 11.53 25.79 5.66
CA TYR A 71 11.78 24.49 5.02
C TYR A 71 12.92 24.56 4.00
N ILE A 72 13.44 23.39 3.65
CA ILE A 72 14.35 23.15 2.52
C ILE A 72 13.73 22.05 1.67
N ILE A 73 13.71 22.25 0.34
CA ILE A 73 13.37 21.20 -0.63
C ILE A 73 14.66 20.77 -1.31
N GLU A 74 14.92 19.47 -1.31
CA GLU A 74 15.95 18.83 -2.10
C GLU A 74 15.29 18.11 -3.27
N GLU A 75 15.72 18.42 -4.50
CA GLU A 75 15.22 17.77 -5.70
C GLU A 75 16.10 16.57 -6.07
N LEU A 76 15.44 15.47 -6.38
CA LEU A 76 16.00 14.20 -6.83
C LEU A 76 15.50 13.91 -8.25
N GLU A 77 16.11 12.97 -8.94
CA GLU A 77 15.68 12.55 -10.29
C GLU A 77 14.23 12.04 -10.30
N ASP A 78 13.82 11.33 -9.24
CA ASP A 78 12.54 10.67 -9.11
C ASP A 78 11.62 11.32 -8.07
N GLY A 79 11.94 12.52 -7.56
CA GLY A 79 11.15 13.09 -6.47
C GLY A 79 11.77 14.28 -5.77
N ILE A 80 11.25 14.59 -4.59
CA ILE A 80 11.77 15.62 -3.70
C ILE A 80 11.77 15.15 -2.25
N ASP A 81 12.69 15.69 -1.44
CA ASP A 81 12.68 15.57 0.01
C ASP A 81 12.48 16.96 0.64
N ILE A 82 11.60 17.04 1.63
CA ILE A 82 11.30 18.29 2.32
C ILE A 82 11.72 18.19 3.77
N PHE A 83 12.58 19.11 4.19
CA PHE A 83 13.14 19.15 5.54
C PHE A 83 12.69 20.39 6.29
N SER A 84 12.55 20.27 7.62
CA SER A 84 12.62 21.43 8.51
C SER A 84 14.01 22.06 8.41
N LYS A 85 14.08 23.34 8.04
CA LYS A 85 15.33 24.06 7.86
C LYS A 85 16.14 24.17 9.15
N LYS A 86 15.46 24.28 10.28
CA LYS A 86 16.11 24.43 11.59
C LYS A 86 16.74 23.14 12.09
N ASN A 87 16.20 21.99 11.69
CA ASN A 87 16.78 20.68 11.91
C ASN A 87 17.19 20.01 10.59
N TYR A 88 17.86 20.76 9.71
CA TYR A 88 18.24 20.24 8.40
C TYR A 88 19.15 18.99 8.53
N GLN A 89 18.93 18.00 7.66
CA GLN A 89 19.53 16.65 7.70
C GLN A 89 19.10 15.73 8.85
N GLY A 90 18.36 16.23 9.84
CA GLY A 90 17.73 15.41 10.89
C GLY A 90 16.21 15.53 10.95
N GLY A 91 15.62 16.46 10.19
CA GLY A 91 14.24 16.92 10.29
C GLY A 91 13.44 16.69 9.03
N LEU A 92 13.52 15.49 8.44
CA LEU A 92 12.73 15.14 7.25
C LEU A 92 11.24 15.23 7.60
N LEU A 93 10.48 16.02 6.85
CA LEU A 93 9.03 16.15 7.03
C LEU A 93 8.31 15.08 6.22
N PHE A 94 8.64 14.98 4.93
CA PHE A 94 8.21 13.90 4.06
C PHE A 94 9.05 13.87 2.78
N SER A 95 8.99 12.74 2.11
CA SER A 95 9.51 12.52 0.77
C SER A 95 8.33 12.38 -0.20
N LEU A 96 8.38 13.05 -1.35
CA LEU A 96 7.48 12.79 -2.47
C LEU A 96 8.28 12.09 -3.56
N ARG A 97 7.80 10.96 -4.05
CA ARG A 97 8.45 10.16 -5.10
C ARG A 97 7.50 9.98 -6.27
N ARG A 98 8.07 9.79 -7.45
CA ARG A 98 7.40 9.58 -8.74
C ARG A 98 7.99 8.35 -9.40
N VAL A 99 7.14 7.41 -9.77
CA VAL A 99 7.52 6.19 -10.51
C VAL A 99 6.66 6.05 -11.76
N ILE A 100 7.19 5.32 -12.75
CA ILE A 100 6.49 5.05 -14.01
C ILE A 100 5.39 4.03 -13.76
N GLY A 101 4.19 4.30 -14.26
CA GLY A 101 3.04 3.40 -14.22
C GLY A 101 1.86 3.94 -13.43
N GLU A 102 0.67 3.78 -13.97
CA GLU A 102 -0.62 4.12 -13.31
C GLU A 102 -1.35 2.87 -12.79
N LEU A 103 -0.80 1.67 -13.03
CA LEU A 103 -1.34 0.40 -12.54
C LEU A 103 -0.85 0.03 -11.14
N ILE A 104 -0.12 0.93 -10.49
CA ILE A 104 0.38 0.76 -9.14
C ILE A 104 -0.76 1.08 -8.16
N THR A 105 -0.95 0.22 -7.16
CA THR A 105 -2.07 0.29 -6.22
C THR A 105 -1.62 0.66 -4.81
N GLU A 106 -2.57 1.05 -3.95
CA GLU A 106 -2.28 1.24 -2.52
C GLU A 106 -1.85 -0.07 -1.84
N GLU A 107 -2.28 -1.22 -2.35
CA GLU A 107 -1.83 -2.52 -1.83
C GLU A 107 -0.35 -2.77 -2.17
N ASP A 108 0.11 -2.33 -3.34
CA ASP A 108 1.53 -2.36 -3.67
C ASP A 108 2.32 -1.53 -2.66
N MET A 109 1.90 -0.28 -2.41
CA MET A 109 2.58 0.64 -1.48
C MET A 109 2.78 0.05 -0.07
N LYS A 110 1.83 -0.76 0.42
CA LYS A 110 1.92 -1.41 1.74
C LYS A 110 3.03 -2.44 1.86
N GLN A 111 3.58 -2.94 0.74
CA GLN A 111 4.69 -3.89 0.75
C GLN A 111 6.02 -3.23 1.15
N ALA A 112 6.09 -1.90 1.17
CA ALA A 112 7.28 -1.19 1.59
C ALA A 112 7.51 -1.30 3.11
N PRO A 113 8.77 -1.35 3.57
CA PRO A 113 9.11 -1.41 5.01
C PRO A 113 8.75 -0.15 5.80
N VAL A 114 8.21 0.86 5.12
CA VAL A 114 7.91 2.20 5.61
C VAL A 114 6.58 2.62 5.02
N GLY A 115 5.76 3.33 5.80
CA GLY A 115 4.46 3.80 5.34
C GLY A 115 4.57 4.64 4.08
N GLN A 116 3.94 4.16 3.01
CA GLN A 116 3.78 4.85 1.74
C GLN A 116 2.30 5.03 1.42
N LYS A 117 1.99 6.10 0.67
CA LYS A 117 0.61 6.38 0.25
C LYS A 117 0.60 7.06 -1.11
N ILE A 118 -0.25 6.60 -2.01
CA ILE A 118 -0.45 7.25 -3.31
C ILE A 118 -1.16 8.59 -3.09
N VAL A 119 -0.65 9.63 -3.75
CA VAL A 119 -1.19 10.99 -3.67
C VAL A 119 -1.69 11.51 -5.00
N LEU A 120 -1.17 10.98 -6.11
CA LEU A 120 -1.54 11.37 -7.47
C LEU A 120 -1.18 10.24 -8.43
N GLN A 121 -2.05 9.97 -9.41
CA GLN A 121 -1.75 9.13 -10.57
C GLN A 121 -2.22 9.86 -11.82
N ASP A 122 -1.28 10.20 -12.70
CA ASP A 122 -1.56 10.93 -13.92
C ASP A 122 -0.37 10.87 -14.90
N ASN A 123 -0.64 11.11 -16.18
CA ASN A 123 0.32 11.18 -17.27
C ASN A 123 1.32 10.01 -17.34
N GLY A 124 0.91 8.80 -16.98
CA GLY A 124 1.73 7.59 -16.98
C GLY A 124 2.63 7.44 -15.75
N TYR A 125 2.38 8.22 -14.69
CA TYR A 125 3.15 8.18 -13.45
C TYR A 125 2.25 7.96 -12.23
N THR A 126 2.83 7.35 -11.19
CA THR A 126 2.28 7.32 -9.84
C THR A 126 3.19 8.12 -8.92
N TYR A 127 2.60 9.03 -8.16
CA TYR A 127 3.25 9.81 -7.12
C TYR A 127 2.81 9.30 -5.76
N PHE A 128 3.76 9.09 -4.88
CA PHE A 128 3.49 8.64 -3.52
C PHE A 128 4.36 9.37 -2.52
N ILE A 129 3.84 9.51 -1.31
CA ILE A 129 4.59 10.04 -0.18
C ILE A 129 5.23 8.92 0.62
N ARG A 130 6.38 9.21 1.20
CA ARG A 130 6.98 8.42 2.26
C ARG A 130 7.18 9.31 3.47
N MET A 131 6.61 8.88 4.60
CA MET A 131 6.80 9.56 5.88
C MET A 131 8.09 9.06 6.54
N PRO A 132 8.75 9.90 7.36
CA PRO A 132 9.88 9.46 8.17
C PRO A 132 9.45 8.33 9.13
N SER A 133 10.31 7.33 9.29
CA SER A 133 10.09 6.20 10.22
C SER A 133 10.69 6.42 11.62
N ASP A 134 11.70 7.29 11.71
CA ASP A 134 12.44 7.55 12.95
C ASP A 134 12.09 8.91 13.57
N VAL A 135 12.55 9.16 14.79
CA VAL A 135 12.44 10.47 15.45
C VAL A 135 13.31 11.49 14.70
N GLN A 136 12.66 12.49 14.11
CA GLN A 136 13.28 13.51 13.25
C GLN A 136 13.75 14.76 14.02
N TYR A 137 14.14 14.60 15.28
CA TYR A 137 14.68 15.66 16.13
C TYR A 137 15.42 15.08 17.33
N PRO A 138 16.38 15.80 17.93
CA PRO A 138 17.00 15.38 19.18
C PRO A 138 15.95 15.37 20.31
N PRO A 139 15.77 14.27 21.06
CA PRO A 139 14.72 14.16 22.08
C PRO A 139 14.89 15.16 23.22
N ASP A 140 16.14 15.57 23.50
CA ASP A 140 16.47 16.52 24.57
C ASP A 140 16.38 18.00 24.13
N ASN A 141 15.93 18.27 22.90
CA ASN A 141 15.79 19.63 22.37
C ASN A 141 14.31 19.97 22.12
N GLU A 142 13.68 20.53 23.16
CA GLU A 142 12.26 20.90 23.15
C GLU A 142 11.91 21.90 22.03
N GLU A 143 12.80 22.86 21.74
CA GLU A 143 12.58 23.87 20.71
C GLU A 143 12.50 23.24 19.30
N LEU A 144 13.39 22.29 19.00
CA LEU A 144 13.36 21.58 17.71
C LEU A 144 12.19 20.61 17.63
N SER A 145 11.84 19.94 18.74
CA SER A 145 10.70 19.03 18.81
C SER A 145 9.37 19.75 18.56
N GLN A 146 9.13 20.89 19.22
CA GLN A 146 7.91 21.69 19.04
C GLN A 146 7.79 22.22 17.61
N GLU A 147 8.90 22.72 17.05
CA GLU A 147 8.90 23.22 15.68
C GLU A 147 8.62 22.11 14.66
N TYR A 148 9.33 20.99 14.76
CA TYR A 148 9.12 19.85 13.87
C TYR A 148 7.68 19.36 13.94
N THR A 149 7.14 19.17 15.16
CA THR A 149 5.76 18.71 15.37
C THR A 149 4.76 19.66 14.73
N SER A 150 4.93 20.98 14.92
CA SER A 150 4.05 21.99 14.31
C SER A 150 4.00 21.94 12.78
N MET A 151 5.13 21.65 12.13
CA MET A 151 5.19 21.49 10.68
C MET A 151 4.63 20.14 10.24
N SER A 152 5.00 19.05 10.94
CA SER A 152 4.57 17.69 10.65
C SER A 152 3.04 17.55 10.65
N GLU A 153 2.34 18.19 11.60
CA GLU A 153 0.87 18.18 11.67
C GLU A 153 0.20 18.76 10.40
N GLN A 154 0.87 19.67 9.69
CA GLN A 154 0.35 20.36 8.51
C GLN A 154 0.59 19.58 7.20
N VAL A 155 1.47 18.58 7.22
CA VAL A 155 1.83 17.77 6.05
C VAL A 155 0.59 17.13 5.41
N SER A 156 -0.38 16.70 6.22
CA SER A 156 -1.61 16.07 5.72
C SER A 156 -2.44 16.98 4.79
N GLU A 157 -2.48 18.29 5.02
CA GLU A 157 -3.18 19.25 4.17
C GLU A 157 -2.37 19.58 2.90
N ILE A 158 -1.05 19.68 3.03
CA ILE A 158 -0.14 19.85 1.87
C ILE A 158 -0.34 18.70 0.88
N ILE A 159 -0.37 17.47 1.37
CA ILE A 159 -0.54 16.29 0.53
C ILE A 159 -1.85 16.31 -0.28
N LYS A 160 -2.94 16.78 0.33
CA LYS A 160 -4.25 16.89 -0.35
C LYS A 160 -4.25 17.93 -1.47
N SER A 161 -3.31 18.87 -1.45
CA SER A 161 -3.17 19.92 -2.47
C SER A 161 -2.32 19.50 -3.67
N ILE A 162 -1.72 18.30 -3.64
CA ILE A 162 -0.86 17.84 -4.73
C ILE A 162 -1.70 17.66 -6.00
N SER A 163 -1.23 18.24 -7.10
CA SER A 163 -1.91 18.17 -8.40
C SER A 163 -0.91 18.09 -9.55
N SER A 164 -1.33 17.51 -10.67
CA SER A 164 -0.51 17.43 -11.88
C SER A 164 -0.24 18.79 -12.51
N VAL A 165 0.93 18.91 -13.12
CA VAL A 165 1.36 20.07 -13.90
C VAL A 165 1.93 19.60 -15.24
N GLY A 166 1.38 20.14 -16.33
CA GLY A 166 1.79 19.75 -17.68
C GLY A 166 1.17 18.43 -18.14
N ASN A 167 1.76 17.83 -19.16
CA ASN A 167 1.29 16.61 -19.82
C ASN A 167 2.44 15.67 -20.22
N GLN A 168 3.57 15.76 -19.50
CA GLN A 168 4.75 14.95 -19.78
C GLN A 168 4.48 13.51 -19.41
N LYS A 169 4.80 12.58 -20.31
CA LYS A 169 4.65 11.14 -20.12
C LYS A 169 6.00 10.45 -20.20
N PRO A 170 6.15 9.23 -19.62
CA PRO A 170 7.37 8.47 -19.82
C PRO A 170 7.59 8.22 -21.32
N LYS A 171 8.81 8.51 -21.78
CA LYS A 171 9.15 8.51 -23.20
C LYS A 171 9.53 7.11 -23.66
N ALA A 172 8.74 6.55 -24.58
CA ALA A 172 9.10 5.32 -25.27
C ALA A 172 10.30 5.55 -26.22
N LEU A 173 11.16 4.55 -26.32
CA LEU A 173 12.28 4.51 -27.28
C LEU A 173 11.80 4.04 -28.66
N ASN A 174 10.75 3.22 -28.72
CA ASN A 174 10.20 2.72 -29.97
C ASN A 174 9.11 3.65 -30.53
N GLU A 175 9.26 4.05 -31.80
CA GLU A 175 8.25 4.84 -32.50
C GLU A 175 6.91 4.09 -32.58
N GLY A 176 5.82 4.77 -32.24
CA GLY A 176 4.47 4.19 -32.19
C GLY A 176 4.14 3.46 -30.87
N PHE A 177 5.05 3.45 -29.90
CA PHE A 177 4.86 2.79 -28.61
C PHE A 177 4.64 3.80 -27.47
N LYS A 178 4.06 3.33 -26.37
CA LYS A 178 3.95 4.03 -25.09
C LYS A 178 4.54 3.16 -23.99
N VAL A 179 5.08 3.80 -22.97
CA VAL A 179 5.55 3.12 -21.76
C VAL A 179 4.37 2.89 -20.83
N VAL A 180 4.28 1.69 -20.28
CA VAL A 180 3.35 1.30 -19.24
C VAL A 180 4.14 0.67 -18.09
N GLY A 181 3.64 0.83 -16.87
CA GLY A 181 4.33 0.38 -15.67
C GLY A 181 3.38 -0.11 -14.60
N THR A 182 3.90 -1.04 -13.80
CA THR A 182 3.30 -1.61 -12.60
C THR A 182 4.32 -1.48 -11.46
N SER A 183 3.99 -1.98 -10.26
CA SER A 183 4.94 -2.08 -9.16
C SER A 183 6.07 -3.09 -9.43
N PHE A 184 5.91 -3.98 -10.43
CA PHE A 184 6.82 -5.09 -10.72
C PHE A 184 7.66 -4.92 -11.99
N PHE A 185 7.15 -4.18 -12.97
CA PHE A 185 7.83 -3.98 -14.24
C PHE A 185 7.40 -2.70 -14.95
N THR A 186 8.24 -2.26 -15.89
CA THR A 186 7.89 -1.33 -16.96
C THR A 186 8.16 -2.00 -18.30
N LEU A 187 7.37 -1.64 -19.32
CA LEU A 187 7.62 -2.05 -20.70
C LEU A 187 7.03 -1.05 -21.68
N GLU A 188 7.42 -1.19 -22.95
CA GLU A 188 6.78 -0.49 -24.04
C GLU A 188 5.75 -1.39 -24.73
N ILE A 189 4.57 -0.83 -25.00
CA ILE A 189 3.53 -1.48 -25.82
C ILE A 189 3.12 -0.55 -26.95
N PRO A 190 2.57 -1.07 -28.07
CA PRO A 190 2.00 -0.23 -29.11
C PRO A 190 0.97 0.75 -28.55
N SER A 191 0.94 1.98 -29.07
CA SER A 191 0.14 3.07 -28.49
C SER A 191 -1.38 2.81 -28.52
N ASP A 192 -1.82 1.94 -29.43
CA ASP A 192 -3.20 1.48 -29.58
C ASP A 192 -3.55 0.25 -28.71
N CYS A 193 -2.58 -0.26 -27.94
CA CYS A 193 -2.78 -1.32 -26.98
C CYS A 193 -2.92 -0.76 -25.56
N ASP A 194 -3.59 -1.49 -24.67
CA ASP A 194 -3.75 -1.15 -23.26
C ASP A 194 -3.41 -2.35 -22.38
N ILE A 195 -2.95 -2.08 -21.16
CA ILE A 195 -2.77 -3.10 -20.12
C ILE A 195 -3.76 -2.82 -19.01
N LYS A 196 -4.40 -3.89 -18.52
CA LYS A 196 -5.35 -3.84 -17.40
C LYS A 196 -4.98 -4.90 -16.38
N THR A 197 -5.12 -4.57 -15.11
CA THR A 197 -5.08 -5.58 -14.03
C THR A 197 -6.21 -6.58 -14.23
N PHE A 198 -5.92 -7.85 -14.01
CA PHE A 198 -6.95 -8.88 -13.99
C PHE A 198 -7.73 -8.78 -12.68
N GLU A 199 -9.07 -8.71 -12.75
CA GLU A 199 -9.91 -8.40 -11.58
C GLU A 199 -9.68 -9.35 -10.39
N ASP A 200 -9.28 -10.60 -10.66
CA ASP A 200 -9.06 -11.63 -9.64
C ASP A 200 -7.57 -11.94 -9.36
N SER A 201 -6.61 -11.19 -9.95
CA SER A 201 -5.18 -11.44 -9.74
C SER A 201 -4.34 -10.16 -9.80
N VAL A 202 -3.68 -9.86 -8.68
CA VAL A 202 -2.76 -8.72 -8.52
C VAL A 202 -1.41 -8.91 -9.21
N LEU A 203 -1.13 -10.13 -9.71
CA LEU A 203 0.13 -10.49 -10.39
C LEU A 203 -0.08 -10.89 -11.85
N LEU A 204 -1.25 -10.58 -12.42
CA LEU A 204 -1.57 -10.82 -13.81
C LEU A 204 -2.17 -9.57 -14.44
N TRP A 205 -1.66 -9.21 -15.60
CA TRP A 205 -2.14 -8.09 -16.38
C TRP A 205 -2.45 -8.52 -17.80
N ASP A 206 -3.67 -8.26 -18.25
CA ASP A 206 -4.10 -8.53 -19.60
C ASP A 206 -3.69 -7.41 -20.55
N ILE A 207 -3.24 -7.79 -21.74
CA ILE A 207 -2.93 -6.88 -22.83
C ILE A 207 -4.11 -6.89 -23.81
N TYR A 208 -4.60 -5.72 -24.17
CA TYR A 208 -5.71 -5.51 -25.09
C TYR A 208 -5.28 -4.68 -26.29
N LYS A 209 -5.87 -4.93 -27.45
CA LYS A 209 -5.91 -4.01 -28.60
C LYS A 209 -7.37 -3.70 -28.89
N GLY A 210 -7.80 -2.48 -28.59
CA GLY A 210 -9.22 -2.16 -28.54
C GLY A 210 -9.94 -3.04 -27.50
N ASN A 211 -10.87 -3.89 -27.94
CA ASN A 211 -11.61 -4.80 -27.06
C ASN A 211 -11.07 -6.24 -27.06
N ASP A 212 -10.11 -6.55 -27.93
CA ASP A 212 -9.60 -7.90 -28.10
C ASP A 212 -8.45 -8.12 -27.13
N ARG A 213 -8.54 -9.19 -26.31
CA ARG A 213 -7.46 -9.62 -25.42
C ARG A 213 -6.40 -10.31 -26.27
N ILE A 214 -5.24 -9.66 -26.42
CA ILE A 214 -4.14 -10.12 -27.28
C ILE A 214 -3.04 -10.83 -26.50
N GLY A 215 -3.10 -10.85 -25.18
CA GLY A 215 -2.09 -11.49 -24.35
C GLY A 215 -2.24 -11.18 -22.87
N TYR A 216 -1.27 -11.62 -22.09
CA TYR A 216 -1.12 -11.25 -20.69
C TYR A 216 0.35 -11.30 -20.26
N ILE A 217 0.62 -10.64 -19.14
CA ILE A 217 1.87 -10.68 -18.40
C ILE A 217 1.52 -11.20 -17.02
N ASP A 218 2.25 -12.19 -16.51
CA ASP A 218 2.13 -12.63 -15.14
C ASP A 218 3.49 -12.76 -14.45
N MET A 219 3.52 -12.43 -13.16
CA MET A 219 4.66 -12.71 -12.34
C MET A 219 4.60 -14.17 -11.88
N VAL A 220 5.70 -14.91 -12.06
CA VAL A 220 5.77 -16.34 -11.73
C VAL A 220 6.92 -16.62 -10.75
N PRO A 221 6.85 -17.71 -9.96
CA PRO A 221 7.93 -18.05 -9.05
C PRO A 221 9.26 -18.24 -9.79
N TYR A 222 10.33 -17.65 -9.26
CA TYR A 222 11.65 -17.68 -9.89
C TYR A 222 12.18 -19.10 -10.12
N LYS A 223 11.95 -20.00 -9.15
CA LYS A 223 12.36 -21.41 -9.21
C LYS A 223 11.28 -22.37 -9.74
N ALA A 224 10.18 -21.87 -10.31
CA ALA A 224 9.12 -22.74 -10.81
C ALA A 224 9.70 -23.77 -11.80
N ILE A 225 9.55 -25.06 -11.47
CA ILE A 225 9.92 -26.18 -12.35
C ILE A 225 8.90 -26.21 -13.47
N GLU A 226 9.35 -25.98 -14.69
CA GLU A 226 8.50 -26.02 -15.88
C GLU A 226 7.95 -27.44 -16.04
N SER A 227 6.62 -27.58 -16.03
CA SER A 227 6.02 -28.85 -16.40
C SER A 227 6.36 -29.11 -17.87
N THR A 228 6.87 -30.30 -18.17
CA THR A 228 7.28 -30.72 -19.52
C THR A 228 6.15 -30.69 -20.56
N GLU A 229 4.90 -30.42 -20.16
CA GLU A 229 3.74 -30.25 -21.04
C GLU A 229 3.57 -28.80 -21.55
N GLU A 230 4.11 -27.78 -20.87
CA GLU A 230 4.15 -26.39 -21.38
C GLU A 230 5.28 -26.18 -22.41
N ASN A 231 6.17 -27.17 -22.56
CA ASN A 231 7.41 -27.06 -23.35
C ASN A 231 7.31 -27.59 -24.79
N ILE A 232 6.11 -27.69 -25.37
CA ILE A 232 5.93 -28.07 -26.78
C ILE A 232 5.33 -26.90 -27.57
N GLY A 233 6.19 -25.94 -27.93
CA GLY A 233 6.09 -25.26 -29.22
C GLY A 233 5.20 -24.02 -29.36
N ASP A 234 4.90 -23.27 -28.29
CA ASP A 234 4.20 -21.99 -28.44
C ASP A 234 5.22 -20.83 -28.50
N GLU A 235 5.58 -20.38 -29.71
CA GLU A 235 6.48 -19.23 -29.98
C GLU A 235 5.99 -17.92 -29.32
N ASN A 236 4.80 -17.94 -28.72
CA ASN A 236 4.13 -16.82 -28.11
C ASN A 236 4.38 -16.65 -26.61
N ILE A 237 5.10 -17.57 -25.95
CA ILE A 237 5.43 -17.48 -24.52
C ILE A 237 6.88 -17.04 -24.34
N ILE A 238 7.09 -15.98 -23.55
CA ILE A 238 8.38 -15.36 -23.30
C ILE A 238 8.60 -15.29 -21.80
N HIS A 239 9.75 -15.75 -21.33
CA HIS A 239 10.16 -15.62 -19.94
C HIS A 239 11.21 -14.51 -19.80
N MET A 240 10.98 -13.63 -18.82
CA MET A 240 11.93 -12.62 -18.38
C MET A 240 12.43 -13.00 -16.99
N THR A 241 13.73 -12.94 -16.76
CA THR A 241 14.32 -13.19 -15.44
C THR A 241 15.21 -12.04 -15.02
N ASN A 242 15.26 -11.79 -13.71
CA ASN A 242 16.30 -11.00 -13.09
C ASN A 242 16.87 -11.81 -11.93
N ASP A 243 18.08 -12.34 -12.13
CA ASP A 243 18.72 -13.28 -11.21
C ASP A 243 19.21 -12.59 -9.92
N GLU A 244 19.53 -11.30 -9.98
CA GLU A 244 20.02 -10.52 -8.84
C GLU A 244 18.94 -10.38 -7.75
N ILE A 245 17.71 -10.08 -8.17
CA ILE A 245 16.55 -9.93 -7.29
C ILE A 245 15.61 -11.15 -7.34
N GLN A 246 16.03 -12.24 -7.97
CA GLN A 246 15.29 -13.50 -8.12
C GLN A 246 13.83 -13.31 -8.56
N ARG A 247 13.63 -12.61 -9.68
CA ARG A 247 12.30 -12.40 -10.28
C ARG A 247 12.17 -13.12 -11.61
N LYS A 248 10.97 -13.66 -11.87
CA LYS A 248 10.58 -14.22 -13.16
C LYS A 248 9.21 -13.66 -13.54
N ALA A 249 9.08 -13.23 -14.78
CA ALA A 249 7.81 -12.88 -15.41
C ALA A 249 7.62 -13.75 -16.64
N ARG A 250 6.37 -13.99 -16.99
CA ARG A 250 5.98 -14.64 -18.23
C ARG A 250 5.07 -13.68 -19.00
N ILE A 251 5.33 -13.58 -20.30
CA ILE A 251 4.53 -12.80 -21.25
C ILE A 251 3.99 -13.80 -22.26
N GLN A 252 2.68 -13.85 -22.46
CA GLN A 252 2.04 -14.65 -23.50
C GLN A 252 1.23 -13.77 -24.44
N LEU A 253 1.44 -13.90 -25.75
CA LEU A 253 0.78 -13.09 -26.78
C LEU A 253 -0.02 -13.99 -27.76
N PHE A 254 -1.35 -13.95 -27.70
CA PHE A 254 -2.23 -14.95 -28.33
C PHE A 254 -2.59 -14.70 -29.81
N THR A 255 -2.44 -13.48 -30.31
CA THR A 255 -3.06 -13.07 -31.59
C THR A 255 -2.01 -12.67 -32.64
N ASP A 256 -2.32 -12.89 -33.92
CA ASP A 256 -1.54 -12.38 -35.07
C ASP A 256 -1.64 -10.84 -35.25
N ASP A 257 -2.45 -10.17 -34.42
CA ASP A 257 -2.68 -8.71 -34.48
C ASP A 257 -1.46 -7.85 -34.10
N LEU A 258 -0.42 -8.50 -33.58
CA LEU A 258 0.91 -7.94 -33.38
C LEU A 258 1.90 -8.61 -34.34
N ASP A 259 2.55 -7.80 -35.17
CA ASP A 259 3.66 -8.30 -35.98
C ASP A 259 4.85 -8.72 -35.10
N GLN A 260 5.73 -9.53 -35.69
CA GLN A 260 6.90 -10.06 -34.98
C GLN A 260 7.81 -8.96 -34.42
N THR A 261 7.93 -7.83 -35.13
CA THR A 261 8.73 -6.69 -34.69
C THR A 261 8.14 -6.04 -33.44
N ALA A 262 6.81 -5.95 -33.33
CA ALA A 262 6.15 -5.43 -32.14
C ALA A 262 6.33 -6.37 -30.94
N LYS A 263 6.20 -7.68 -31.15
CA LYS A 263 6.45 -8.69 -30.11
C LYS A 263 7.89 -8.60 -29.56
N GLU A 264 8.87 -8.45 -30.45
CA GLU A 264 10.28 -8.28 -30.07
C GLU A 264 10.52 -6.99 -29.27
N LYS A 265 9.93 -5.87 -29.68
CA LYS A 265 10.04 -4.59 -28.94
C LYS A 265 9.43 -4.64 -27.54
N ILE A 266 8.28 -5.29 -27.39
CA ILE A 266 7.64 -5.53 -26.07
C ILE A 266 8.61 -6.30 -25.16
N LYS A 267 9.23 -7.37 -25.69
CA LYS A 267 10.20 -8.18 -24.95
C LYS A 267 11.45 -7.39 -24.57
N GLU A 268 12.06 -6.68 -25.52
CA GLU A 268 13.33 -5.99 -25.32
C GLU A 268 13.21 -4.76 -24.40
N SER A 269 12.03 -4.15 -24.35
CA SER A 269 11.74 -3.01 -23.48
C SER A 269 11.30 -3.41 -22.07
N PHE A 270 11.05 -4.70 -21.81
CA PHE A 270 10.63 -5.17 -20.50
C PHE A 270 11.77 -5.02 -19.49
N LEU A 271 11.51 -4.28 -18.41
CA LEU A 271 12.41 -4.07 -17.30
C LEU A 271 11.67 -4.36 -16.00
N PHE A 272 12.27 -5.15 -15.13
CA PHE A 272 11.78 -5.26 -13.75
C PHE A 272 12.03 -3.93 -13.04
N THR A 273 11.04 -3.45 -12.30
CA THR A 273 11.19 -2.25 -11.47
C THR A 273 11.93 -2.58 -10.19
N ASP A 274 12.84 -1.70 -9.79
CA ASP A 274 13.43 -1.78 -8.46
C ASP A 274 12.39 -1.42 -7.38
N GLY A 275 12.60 -1.91 -6.17
CA GLY A 275 11.72 -1.62 -5.04
C GLY A 275 11.46 -2.84 -4.15
N PRO A 276 10.79 -2.65 -3.00
CA PRO A 276 10.46 -3.73 -2.08
C PRO A 276 9.42 -4.70 -2.66
N TYR A 277 8.80 -4.35 -3.80
CA TYR A 277 7.78 -5.10 -4.55
C TYR A 277 8.35 -6.38 -5.16
N ASN A 278 8.73 -7.31 -4.29
CA ASN A 278 9.16 -8.61 -4.73
C ASN A 278 7.90 -9.45 -4.94
N VAL A 279 7.92 -10.25 -5.98
CA VAL A 279 7.16 -11.51 -5.98
C VAL A 279 7.88 -12.36 -4.93
N VAL A 280 7.60 -12.12 -3.65
CA VAL A 280 8.47 -12.61 -2.58
C VAL A 280 8.38 -14.13 -2.53
N ASP A 281 9.40 -14.81 -3.03
CA ASP A 281 9.71 -16.16 -2.59
C ASP A 281 10.30 -16.06 -1.17
N LEU A 282 9.42 -15.93 -0.18
CA LEU A 282 9.82 -15.82 1.23
C LEU A 282 10.64 -17.04 1.68
N GLN A 283 10.57 -18.17 0.98
CA GLN A 283 11.42 -19.33 1.26
C GLN A 283 12.87 -19.09 0.81
N SER A 284 13.08 -18.50 -0.37
CA SER A 284 14.43 -18.11 -0.80
C SER A 284 14.99 -16.96 0.05
N THR A 285 14.19 -15.95 0.40
CA THR A 285 14.61 -14.90 1.34
C THR A 285 14.93 -15.46 2.73
N ALA A 286 14.13 -16.40 3.23
CA ALA A 286 14.44 -17.11 4.46
C ALA A 286 15.79 -17.84 4.38
N GLY A 287 16.07 -18.49 3.23
CA GLY A 287 17.36 -19.12 2.96
C GLY A 287 18.54 -18.15 3.13
N LEU A 288 18.46 -16.93 2.61
CA LEU A 288 19.51 -15.92 2.75
C LEU A 288 19.80 -15.54 4.21
N TYR A 289 18.76 -15.40 5.04
CA TYR A 289 18.94 -15.14 6.47
C TYR A 289 19.62 -16.31 7.19
N LEU A 290 19.26 -17.54 6.83
CA LEU A 290 19.86 -18.75 7.40
C LEU A 290 21.32 -18.90 6.99
N ASP A 291 21.64 -18.69 5.71
CA ASP A 291 23.01 -18.73 5.19
C ASP A 291 23.87 -17.62 5.81
N GLY A 292 23.26 -16.48 6.15
CA GLY A 292 23.89 -15.36 6.85
C GLY A 292 24.11 -15.56 8.36
N GLY A 293 23.86 -16.76 8.89
CA GLY A 293 24.03 -17.10 10.31
C GLY A 293 22.79 -16.87 11.18
N GLY A 294 21.64 -16.63 10.57
CA GLY A 294 20.34 -16.67 11.24
C GLY A 294 19.91 -18.10 11.62
N LYS A 295 18.73 -18.22 12.22
CA LYS A 295 18.18 -19.52 12.61
C LYS A 295 16.69 -19.63 12.30
N LYS A 296 16.25 -20.86 12.05
CA LYS A 296 14.84 -21.21 11.89
C LYS A 296 14.31 -21.80 13.20
N ILE A 297 13.17 -21.29 13.66
CA ILE A 297 12.45 -21.81 14.83
C ILE A 297 11.09 -22.33 14.35
N PHE A 298 10.77 -23.59 14.63
CA PHE A 298 9.46 -24.15 14.36
C PHE A 298 8.57 -24.03 15.61
N GLY A 299 7.30 -23.68 15.45
CA GLY A 299 6.40 -23.56 16.60
C GLY A 299 5.06 -22.90 16.31
N LYS A 300 4.42 -22.42 17.38
CA LYS A 300 3.19 -21.64 17.32
C LYS A 300 3.38 -20.27 17.95
N ILE A 301 2.54 -19.32 17.56
CA ILE A 301 2.45 -18.02 18.24
C ILE A 301 1.78 -18.23 19.60
N GLU A 302 2.50 -17.95 20.68
CA GLU A 302 1.93 -17.90 22.03
C GLU A 302 1.25 -16.54 22.25
N ASP A 303 2.01 -15.48 21.98
CA ASP A 303 1.57 -14.11 22.20
C ASP A 303 2.30 -13.10 21.31
N ILE A 304 1.63 -11.99 21.00
CA ILE A 304 2.19 -10.85 20.27
C ILE A 304 2.02 -9.63 21.16
N GLN A 305 3.14 -8.99 21.51
CA GLN A 305 3.14 -7.79 22.33
C GLN A 305 2.92 -6.57 21.43
N MET A 306 1.95 -5.74 21.82
CA MET A 306 1.54 -4.55 21.09
C MET A 306 1.88 -3.29 21.91
N GLU A 307 2.45 -2.28 21.25
CA GLU A 307 2.61 -0.93 21.79
C GLU A 307 2.00 0.08 20.81
N ASN A 308 1.02 0.87 21.25
CA ASN A 308 0.34 1.89 20.44
C ASN A 308 -0.19 1.37 19.08
N GLY A 309 -0.75 0.16 19.04
CA GLY A 309 -1.25 -0.46 17.80
C GLY A 309 -0.17 -1.09 16.92
N VAL A 310 1.09 -1.12 17.36
CA VAL A 310 2.22 -1.70 16.62
C VAL A 310 2.73 -2.94 17.34
N PRO A 311 2.92 -4.09 16.66
CA PRO A 311 3.54 -5.25 17.26
C PRO A 311 5.05 -5.01 17.46
N VAL A 312 5.52 -5.18 18.70
CA VAL A 312 6.93 -4.90 19.09
C VAL A 312 7.71 -6.16 19.45
N ALA A 313 7.03 -7.24 19.84
CA ALA A 313 7.65 -8.51 20.16
C ALA A 313 6.69 -9.68 19.91
N ILE A 314 7.25 -10.86 19.69
CA ILE A 314 6.50 -12.11 19.59
C ILE A 314 7.08 -13.16 20.53
N ASN A 315 6.19 -13.90 21.18
CA ASN A 315 6.52 -15.08 21.97
C ASN A 315 6.12 -16.32 21.17
N ILE A 316 7.10 -17.20 20.95
CA ILE A 316 6.94 -18.42 20.18
C ILE A 316 6.96 -19.60 21.14
N LYS A 317 5.90 -20.41 21.09
CA LYS A 317 5.88 -21.73 21.70
C LYS A 317 6.66 -22.69 20.79
N VAL A 318 7.90 -23.00 21.18
CA VAL A 318 8.85 -23.74 20.36
C VAL A 318 8.50 -25.21 20.33
N MET A 319 8.51 -25.78 19.12
CA MET A 319 8.19 -27.17 18.86
C MET A 319 9.25 -27.79 17.95
N GLU A 320 9.22 -29.11 17.87
CA GLU A 320 10.05 -29.90 16.96
C GLU A 320 9.12 -30.67 16.02
N PHE A 321 9.33 -30.48 14.71
CA PHE A 321 8.65 -31.27 13.68
C PHE A 321 9.51 -32.49 13.37
N ILE A 322 9.00 -33.69 13.64
CA ILE A 322 9.74 -34.95 13.49
C ILE A 322 9.02 -35.80 12.46
N SER A 323 9.58 -35.85 11.24
CA SER A 323 9.10 -36.75 10.19
C SER A 323 9.45 -38.20 10.52
N ASP A 324 8.58 -39.13 10.15
CA ASP A 324 8.90 -40.55 10.27
C ASP A 324 10.04 -40.89 9.31
N GLY A 325 11.16 -41.36 9.86
CA GLY A 325 12.26 -41.92 9.06
C GLY A 325 11.88 -43.29 8.50
N PRO A 326 12.66 -43.83 7.54
CA PRO A 326 12.44 -45.17 6.98
C PRO A 326 12.41 -46.29 8.05
N ASP A 327 13.06 -46.05 9.20
CA ASP A 327 13.15 -46.98 10.33
C ASP A 327 12.42 -46.50 11.60
N GLY A 328 11.62 -45.43 11.53
CA GLY A 328 10.95 -44.78 12.67
C GLY A 328 9.60 -45.39 13.06
N GLU A 329 9.10 -45.02 14.25
CA GLU A 329 7.72 -45.31 14.67
C GLU A 329 6.74 -44.78 13.61
N LYS A 330 5.87 -45.66 13.10
CA LYS A 330 4.88 -45.30 12.07
C LYS A 330 3.74 -44.51 12.69
N ASN A 331 3.86 -43.19 12.70
CA ASN A 331 2.77 -42.30 13.07
C ASN A 331 1.67 -42.39 12.00
N PRO A 332 0.37 -42.34 12.37
CA PRO A 332 -0.73 -42.45 11.42
C PRO A 332 -0.67 -41.45 10.26
N ASN A 333 -0.05 -40.28 10.50
CA ASN A 333 0.07 -39.19 9.53
C ASN A 333 1.50 -39.05 8.95
N GLY A 334 2.43 -39.95 9.29
CA GLY A 334 3.82 -39.93 8.80
C GLY A 334 4.76 -38.91 9.47
N PHE A 335 4.30 -38.25 10.54
CA PHE A 335 5.08 -37.33 11.37
C PHE A 335 4.50 -37.25 12.79
N HIS A 336 5.27 -36.68 13.71
CA HIS A 336 4.75 -36.18 14.98
C HIS A 336 5.35 -34.82 15.31
N ILE A 337 4.58 -33.99 16.02
CA ILE A 337 5.02 -32.70 16.51
C ILE A 337 5.22 -32.79 18.01
N LYS A 338 6.43 -32.49 18.46
CA LYS A 338 6.80 -32.51 19.87
C LYS A 338 6.85 -31.10 20.42
N ASP A 339 6.05 -30.86 21.45
CA ASP A 339 6.14 -29.64 22.26
C ASP A 339 7.44 -29.69 23.07
N LEU A 340 8.30 -28.67 22.93
CA LEU A 340 9.55 -28.60 23.67
C LEU A 340 9.39 -27.95 25.05
N ASN A 341 8.16 -27.55 25.43
CA ASN A 341 7.86 -26.82 26.67
C ASN A 341 8.77 -25.59 26.86
N LYS A 342 9.09 -24.93 25.74
CA LYS A 342 9.98 -23.78 25.68
C LYS A 342 9.28 -22.64 24.99
N ILE A 343 9.34 -21.46 25.60
CA ILE A 343 8.89 -20.21 25.00
C ILE A 343 10.14 -19.37 24.69
N GLU A 344 10.23 -18.86 23.47
CA GLU A 344 11.28 -17.93 23.06
C GLU A 344 10.65 -16.61 22.61
N GLY A 345 11.15 -15.50 23.16
CA GLY A 345 10.70 -14.15 22.82
C GLY A 345 11.66 -13.46 21.86
N TYR A 346 11.13 -12.77 20.86
CA TYR A 346 11.90 -12.05 19.84
C TYR A 346 11.32 -10.66 19.63
N SER A 347 12.19 -9.66 19.57
CA SER A 347 11.77 -8.31 19.18
C SER A 347 11.49 -8.25 17.69
N LEU A 348 10.57 -7.36 17.34
CA LEU A 348 10.18 -7.03 15.98
C LEU A 348 10.77 -5.66 15.66
N GLU A 349 11.37 -5.51 14.49
CA GLU A 349 11.46 -4.19 13.85
C GLU A 349 10.19 -3.99 13.01
N SER A 350 9.91 -2.75 12.62
CA SER A 350 8.89 -2.51 11.59
C SER A 350 9.19 -3.43 10.39
N SER A 351 8.15 -3.89 9.67
CA SER A 351 8.25 -4.69 8.43
C SER A 351 8.38 -6.22 8.54
N VAL A 352 8.00 -6.88 9.65
CA VAL A 352 7.93 -8.36 9.65
C VAL A 352 6.85 -8.84 8.68
N LEU A 353 7.24 -9.68 7.72
CA LEU A 353 6.33 -10.25 6.72
C LEU A 353 5.83 -11.62 7.15
N VAL A 354 4.52 -11.86 6.96
CA VAL A 354 3.83 -13.11 7.28
C VAL A 354 3.25 -13.69 6.00
N ALA A 355 3.54 -14.97 5.73
CA ALA A 355 2.81 -15.76 4.75
C ALA A 355 2.05 -16.89 5.44
N PRO A 356 0.78 -16.67 5.86
CA PRO A 356 0.06 -17.63 6.66
C PRO A 356 -0.49 -18.76 5.79
N LEU A 357 0.11 -19.95 5.92
CA LEU A 357 -0.41 -21.30 5.64
C LEU A 357 -1.10 -21.62 4.31
N VAL A 358 -1.23 -20.67 3.40
CA VAL A 358 -1.71 -20.95 2.05
C VAL A 358 -0.49 -21.32 1.24
N ALA A 359 -0.24 -22.63 1.15
CA ALA A 359 0.59 -23.12 0.06
C ALA A 359 -0.02 -22.59 -1.25
N PRO A 360 0.78 -21.94 -2.10
CA PRO A 360 0.56 -21.81 -3.53
C PRO A 360 -0.44 -22.85 -4.07
N ASN A 361 -1.67 -22.45 -4.40
CA ASN A 361 -2.67 -23.35 -4.97
C ASN A 361 -3.28 -22.74 -6.24
N TYR A 362 -4.17 -23.47 -6.91
CA TYR A 362 -4.76 -23.03 -8.17
C TYR A 362 -5.63 -21.76 -8.03
N SER A 363 -6.19 -21.51 -6.84
CA SER A 363 -6.95 -20.28 -6.55
C SER A 363 -6.09 -19.11 -6.10
N THR A 364 -4.85 -19.36 -5.65
CA THR A 364 -3.86 -18.32 -5.35
C THR A 364 -2.75 -18.25 -6.40
N TYR A 365 -2.92 -18.88 -7.56
CA TYR A 365 -1.95 -18.91 -8.67
C TYR A 365 -0.51 -19.21 -8.26
N SER A 366 -0.35 -20.10 -7.29
CA SER A 366 0.95 -20.43 -6.72
C SER A 366 1.70 -19.30 -6.00
N THR A 367 0.97 -18.28 -5.54
CA THR A 367 1.52 -17.11 -4.83
C THR A 367 1.18 -17.20 -3.34
N TYR A 368 2.09 -16.71 -2.51
CA TYR A 368 1.84 -16.53 -1.08
C TYR A 368 1.10 -15.22 -0.87
N GLY A 369 0.03 -15.23 -0.07
CA GLY A 369 -0.47 -13.99 0.53
C GLY A 369 0.58 -13.51 1.52
N ILE A 370 1.17 -12.34 1.27
CA ILE A 370 2.22 -11.76 2.10
C ILE A 370 1.64 -10.55 2.78
N TYR A 371 1.62 -10.58 4.10
CA TYR A 371 1.02 -9.53 4.90
C TYR A 371 2.05 -8.94 5.86
N PRO A 372 2.05 -7.63 6.09
CA PRO A 372 2.75 -7.09 7.25
C PRO A 372 2.13 -7.67 8.52
N LEU A 373 2.96 -8.01 9.50
CA LEU A 373 2.49 -8.26 10.86
C LEU A 373 2.12 -6.91 11.47
N ASP A 374 0.85 -6.52 11.38
CA ASP A 374 0.29 -5.30 11.95
C ASP A 374 -1.05 -5.57 12.67
N GLU A 375 -1.62 -4.55 13.31
CA GLU A 375 -2.90 -4.65 14.01
C GLU A 375 -4.02 -5.17 13.11
N VAL A 376 -4.11 -4.68 11.87
CA VAL A 376 -5.14 -5.08 10.90
C VAL A 376 -5.04 -6.57 10.57
N PHE A 377 -3.84 -7.06 10.31
CA PHE A 377 -3.59 -8.47 10.03
C PHE A 377 -3.94 -9.34 11.25
N ILE A 378 -3.49 -8.95 12.44
CA ILE A 378 -3.76 -9.70 13.68
C ILE A 378 -5.26 -9.79 13.96
N GLU A 379 -6.00 -8.69 13.77
CA GLU A 379 -7.46 -8.66 13.94
C GLU A 379 -8.19 -9.46 12.87
N SER A 380 -7.71 -9.44 11.63
CA SER A 380 -8.35 -10.12 10.49
C SER A 380 -8.14 -11.64 10.49
N TYR A 381 -7.11 -12.13 11.19
CA TYR A 381 -6.76 -13.55 11.26
C TYR A 381 -7.04 -14.13 12.66
N GLU A 382 -8.33 -14.30 13.00
CA GLU A 382 -8.80 -14.74 14.33
C GLU A 382 -8.15 -16.05 14.86
N HIS A 383 -7.64 -16.90 13.96
CA HIS A 383 -7.04 -18.20 14.28
C HIS A 383 -5.51 -18.23 14.16
N LEU A 384 -4.84 -17.07 14.10
CA LEU A 384 -3.40 -17.00 13.86
C LEU A 384 -2.57 -17.87 14.83
N LYS A 385 -2.98 -17.98 16.09
CA LYS A 385 -2.30 -18.77 17.14
C LYS A 385 -2.51 -20.29 17.03
N ASP A 386 -3.54 -20.73 16.29
CA ASP A 386 -3.89 -22.15 16.18
C ASP A 386 -2.96 -22.93 15.22
N PHE A 387 -2.21 -22.19 14.43
CA PHE A 387 -1.41 -22.67 13.31
C PHE A 387 0.07 -22.88 13.64
N PHE A 388 0.76 -23.64 12.78
CA PHE A 388 2.19 -23.90 12.89
C PHE A 388 2.96 -23.03 11.90
N TYR A 389 4.13 -22.57 12.31
CA TYR A 389 4.98 -21.69 11.51
C TYR A 389 6.46 -22.05 11.62
N ASP A 390 7.18 -21.75 10.55
CA ASP A 390 8.62 -21.57 10.54
C ASP A 390 8.94 -20.07 10.71
N PHE A 391 9.51 -19.72 11.86
CA PHE A 391 9.95 -18.37 12.19
C PHE A 391 11.42 -18.18 11.82
N ILE A 392 11.73 -17.16 11.03
CA ILE A 392 13.08 -16.87 10.55
C ILE A 392 13.69 -15.75 11.38
N ILE A 393 14.69 -16.10 12.18
CA ILE A 393 15.40 -15.17 13.06
C ILE A 393 16.71 -14.76 12.38
N GLY A 394 16.94 -13.46 12.23
CA GLY A 394 18.17 -12.91 11.69
C GLY A 394 19.39 -13.15 12.60
N LYS A 395 20.59 -12.95 12.07
CA LYS A 395 21.85 -13.00 12.85
C LYS A 395 21.90 -11.99 14.01
N ASP A 396 21.08 -10.94 13.91
CA ASP A 396 20.87 -9.89 14.90
C ASP A 396 19.94 -10.33 16.06
N GLY A 397 19.35 -11.52 15.96
CA GLY A 397 18.44 -12.05 16.97
C GLY A 397 17.01 -11.52 16.87
N GLN A 398 16.66 -10.82 15.81
CA GLN A 398 15.30 -10.31 15.57
C GLN A 398 14.50 -11.23 14.65
N LEU A 399 13.18 -11.25 14.78
CA LEU A 399 12.31 -11.95 13.84
C LEU A 399 12.26 -11.17 12.51
N LYS A 400 12.42 -11.88 11.40
CA LYS A 400 12.40 -11.30 10.05
C LYS A 400 11.20 -11.74 9.22
N ILE A 401 10.85 -13.04 9.27
CA ILE A 401 9.79 -13.64 8.45
C ILE A 401 9.02 -14.69 9.26
N ILE A 402 7.70 -14.73 9.08
CA ILE A 402 6.83 -15.83 9.53
C ILE A 402 6.31 -16.60 8.31
N LEU A 403 6.69 -17.86 8.18
CA LEU A 403 6.22 -18.76 7.13
C LEU A 403 5.24 -19.76 7.72
N GLY A 404 4.02 -19.85 7.19
CA GLY A 404 3.09 -20.92 7.58
C GLY A 404 3.64 -22.29 7.21
N HIS A 405 3.58 -23.22 8.16
CA HIS A 405 4.00 -24.60 7.97
C HIS A 405 2.77 -25.52 7.89
N TYR A 406 2.43 -25.95 6.68
CA TYR A 406 1.30 -26.86 6.48
C TYR A 406 1.57 -28.22 7.13
N VAL A 407 0.64 -28.65 7.97
CA VAL A 407 0.67 -29.95 8.65
C VAL A 407 -0.49 -30.77 8.09
N PRO A 408 -0.22 -31.80 7.25
CA PRO A 408 -1.25 -32.56 6.51
C PRO A 408 -2.30 -33.29 7.34
#